data_AF-A0A1N7KCR4-F1
#
_entry.id   AF-A0A1N7KCR4-F1
#
_cell.length_a   1.000
_cell.length_b   1.000
_cell.length_c   1.000
_cell.angle_alpha   90.00
_cell.angle_beta   90.00
_cell.angle_gamma   90.00
#
_symmetry.space_group_name_H-M   'P 1'
#
loop_
_entity.id
_entity.type
_entity.pdbx_description
1 polymer ?
#
loop_
_entity_poly.entity_id
_entity_poly.type
_entity_poly.pdbx_seq_one_letter_code
_entity_poly.pdbx_strand_id
1 'polypeptide(L)'
;MDNFRLQEEAGTRTELNWLFHSTLYRDANRPILMAELRSLYDKLERYVRASLALDAGEPIRSNIGHVGILEAFRRRDADAAAQLTRAHVLEAGASLVTYIHTNRPSGG
;
A
#
# COMPACT_ATOMS: atom_id res chain seq x y z
N MET A 1 -20.87 -17.73 -1.53
CA MET A 1 -19.56 -17.62 -0.86
C MET A 1 -18.64 -18.52 -1.65
N ASP A 2 -17.84 -17.96 -2.57
CA ASP A 2 -16.63 -18.59 -3.17
C ASP A 2 -16.38 -18.04 -4.58
N ASN A 3 -15.71 -16.88 -4.65
CA ASN A 3 -14.81 -16.52 -5.76
C ASN A 3 -14.03 -15.25 -5.42
N PHE A 4 -13.27 -15.26 -4.32
CA PHE A 4 -12.36 -14.15 -3.98
C PHE A 4 -10.89 -14.56 -4.10
N ARG A 5 -10.58 -15.48 -5.03
CA ARG A 5 -9.21 -15.95 -5.19
C ARG A 5 -8.85 -16.13 -6.66
N LEU A 6 -7.74 -15.47 -7.01
CA LEU A 6 -6.79 -15.81 -8.07
C LEU A 6 -7.07 -15.21 -9.45
N GLN A 7 -6.74 -13.93 -9.61
CA GLN A 7 -5.87 -13.40 -10.68
C GLN A 7 -5.75 -11.89 -10.50
N GLU A 8 -4.94 -11.44 -9.55
CA GLU A 8 -4.60 -10.01 -9.51
C GLU A 8 -3.33 -9.77 -10.31
N GLU A 9 -3.52 -9.34 -11.55
CA GLU A 9 -2.47 -8.68 -12.32
C GLU A 9 -1.89 -7.53 -11.47
N ALA A 10 -0.58 -7.25 -11.60
CA ALA A 10 0.10 -6.23 -10.80
C ALA A 10 -0.59 -4.84 -10.87
N GLY A 11 -1.34 -4.58 -11.95
CA GLY A 11 -2.18 -3.38 -12.08
C GLY A 11 -3.36 -3.34 -11.12
N THR A 12 -4.08 -4.45 -10.97
CA THR A 12 -5.23 -4.58 -10.07
C THR A 12 -4.81 -4.42 -8.60
N ARG A 13 -3.65 -4.98 -8.23
CA ARG A 13 -3.08 -4.84 -6.86
C ARG A 13 -2.77 -3.41 -6.46
N THR A 14 -2.23 -2.65 -7.40
CA THR A 14 -1.81 -1.27 -7.17
C THR A 14 -3.03 -0.39 -6.94
N GLU A 15 -4.07 -0.52 -7.78
CA GLU A 15 -5.33 0.21 -7.63
C GLU A 15 -6.06 -0.14 -6.32
N LEU A 16 -6.11 -1.42 -5.94
CA LEU A 16 -6.75 -1.85 -4.69
C LEU A 16 -6.01 -1.36 -3.44
N ASN A 17 -4.67 -1.30 -3.48
CA ASN A 17 -3.87 -0.69 -2.43
C ASN A 17 -4.22 0.79 -2.23
N TRP A 18 -4.33 1.55 -3.33
CA TRP A 18 -4.77 2.94 -3.25
C TRP A 18 -6.19 3.06 -2.70
N LEU A 19 -7.13 2.24 -3.19
CA LEU A 19 -8.52 2.28 -2.77
C LEU A 19 -8.68 1.97 -1.27
N PHE A 20 -7.92 1.00 -0.75
CA PHE A 20 -7.91 0.66 0.67
C PHE A 20 -7.51 1.88 1.52
N HIS A 21 -6.31 2.43 1.29
CA HIS A 21 -5.80 3.53 2.11
C HIS A 21 -6.62 4.82 1.94
N SER A 22 -6.99 5.19 0.71
CA SER A 22 -7.79 6.39 0.46
C SER A 22 -9.18 6.33 1.11
N THR A 23 -9.79 5.14 1.18
CA THR A 23 -11.07 4.95 1.87
C THR A 23 -10.94 5.23 3.37
N LEU A 24 -9.87 4.75 4.00
CA LEU A 24 -9.62 4.98 5.43
C LEU A 24 -9.36 6.46 5.74
N TYR A 25 -8.67 7.16 4.85
CA TYR A 25 -8.33 8.56 5.08
C TYR A 25 -9.45 9.55 4.74
N ARG A 26 -10.39 9.18 3.86
CA ARG A 26 -11.51 10.04 3.46
C ARG A 26 -12.33 10.49 4.67
N ASP A 27 -12.54 9.61 5.63
CA ASP A 27 -13.36 9.89 6.82
C ASP A 27 -12.68 10.88 7.78
N ALA A 28 -11.38 11.15 7.61
CA ALA A 28 -10.67 12.19 8.37
C ALA A 28 -10.99 13.62 7.89
N ASN A 29 -11.69 13.78 6.76
CA ASN A 29 -12.12 15.07 6.19
C ASN A 29 -11.00 16.12 6.06
N ARG A 30 -9.82 15.68 5.58
CA ARG A 30 -8.65 16.55 5.33
C ARG A 30 -8.35 16.66 3.82
N PRO A 31 -9.06 17.54 3.07
CA PRO A 31 -8.97 17.58 1.60
C PRO A 31 -7.57 17.95 1.08
N ILE A 32 -6.85 18.85 1.75
CA ILE A 32 -5.47 19.22 1.37
C ILE A 32 -4.54 18.02 1.51
N LEU A 33 -4.62 17.29 2.63
CA LEU A 33 -3.82 16.08 2.85
C LEU A 33 -4.13 14.99 1.80
N MET A 34 -5.40 14.82 1.44
CA MET A 34 -5.79 13.86 0.39
C MET A 34 -5.16 14.20 -0.96
N ALA A 35 -5.15 15.48 -1.33
CA ALA A 35 -4.53 15.93 -2.58
C ALA A 35 -3.02 15.65 -2.60
N GLU A 36 -2.32 15.90 -1.49
CA GLU A 36 -0.88 15.61 -1.36
C GLU A 36 -0.60 14.10 -1.44
N LEU A 37 -1.38 13.28 -0.74
CA LEU A 37 -1.25 11.82 -0.79
C LEU A 37 -1.46 11.29 -2.22
N ARG A 38 -2.43 11.85 -2.95
CA ARG A 38 -2.67 11.49 -4.34
C ARG A 38 -1.50 11.88 -5.24
N SER A 39 -1.01 13.11 -5.12
CA SER A 39 0.14 13.58 -5.92
C SER A 39 1.39 12.73 -5.68
N LEU A 40 1.66 12.37 -4.42
CA LEU A 40 2.77 11.48 -4.07
C LEU A 40 2.56 10.08 -4.67
N TYR A 41 1.36 9.53 -4.54
CA TYR A 41 1.05 8.23 -5.08
C TYR A 41 1.22 8.16 -6.61
N ASP A 42 0.69 9.13 -7.36
CA ASP A 42 0.79 9.15 -8.83
C ASP A 42 2.26 9.18 -9.32
N LYS A 43 3.16 9.84 -8.57
CA LYS A 43 4.60 9.86 -8.86
C LYS A 43 5.28 8.51 -8.59
N LEU A 44 4.77 7.77 -7.61
CA LEU A 44 5.35 6.51 -7.13
C LEU A 44 4.70 5.27 -7.75
N GLU A 45 3.52 5.41 -8.36
CA GLU A 45 2.69 4.29 -8.83
C GLU A 45 3.46 3.31 -9.70
N ARG A 46 4.25 3.80 -10.66
CA ARG A 46 5.07 2.96 -11.55
C ARG A 46 6.08 2.09 -10.80
N TYR A 47 6.64 2.62 -9.70
CA TYR A 47 7.60 1.90 -8.86
C TYR A 47 6.90 0.91 -7.95
N VAL A 48 5.77 1.31 -7.37
CA VAL A 48 4.91 0.43 -6.55
C VAL A 48 4.45 -0.78 -7.38
N ARG A 49 3.97 -0.55 -8.60
CA ARG A 49 3.57 -1.61 -9.53
C ARG A 49 4.71 -2.59 -9.83
N ALA A 50 5.92 -2.08 -10.07
CA ALA A 50 7.09 -2.90 -10.34
C ALA A 50 7.52 -3.74 -9.11
N SER A 51 7.53 -3.12 -7.92
CA SER A 51 7.82 -3.82 -6.65
C SER A 51 6.81 -4.92 -6.38
N LEU A 52 5.52 -4.63 -6.55
CA LEU A 52 4.44 -5.59 -6.32
C LEU A 52 4.49 -6.76 -7.32
N ALA A 53 4.83 -6.51 -8.59
CA ALA A 53 4.95 -7.57 -9.60
C ALA A 53 6.04 -8.61 -9.26
N LEU A 54 7.11 -8.19 -8.59
CA LEU A 54 8.22 -9.04 -8.18
C LEU A 54 7.97 -9.75 -6.83
N ASP A 55 7.16 -9.14 -5.96
CA ASP A 55 6.66 -9.74 -4.71
C ASP A 55 5.63 -10.87 -4.93
N ALA A 56 5.53 -11.45 -6.14
CA ALA A 56 4.61 -12.56 -6.45
C ALA A 56 4.79 -13.80 -5.53
N GLY A 57 5.91 -13.90 -4.79
CA GLY A 57 6.15 -14.92 -3.77
C GLY A 57 5.81 -14.53 -2.32
N GLU A 58 5.63 -13.25 -2.00
CA GLU A 58 5.35 -12.72 -0.64
C GLU A 58 4.01 -11.92 -0.52
N PRO A 59 2.90 -12.29 -1.20
CA PRO A 59 1.61 -11.59 -1.05
C PRO A 59 1.00 -11.69 0.37
N ILE A 60 1.64 -12.44 1.26
CA ILE A 60 1.20 -12.70 2.63
C ILE A 60 1.51 -11.52 3.55
N ARG A 61 2.68 -10.85 3.43
CA ARG A 61 3.07 -9.76 4.37
C ARG A 61 2.26 -8.48 4.21
N SER A 62 2.01 -8.04 2.98
CA SER A 62 1.17 -6.84 2.73
C SER A 62 -0.27 -7.05 3.23
N ASN A 63 -0.82 -8.25 3.04
CA ASN A 63 -2.16 -8.59 3.52
C ASN A 63 -2.26 -8.66 5.05
N ILE A 64 -1.21 -9.13 5.75
CA ILE A 64 -1.18 -9.14 7.23
C ILE A 64 -1.27 -7.70 7.78
N GLY A 65 -0.54 -6.75 7.17
CA GLY A 65 -0.61 -5.33 7.56
C GLY A 65 -2.00 -4.73 7.38
N HIS A 66 -2.64 -4.96 6.22
CA HIS A 66 -4.00 -4.47 5.94
C HIS A 66 -5.04 -5.05 6.90
N VAL A 67 -4.96 -6.34 7.23
CA VAL A 67 -5.85 -6.97 8.20
C VAL A 67 -5.71 -6.31 9.58
N GLY A 68 -4.47 -6.08 10.05
CA GLY A 68 -4.23 -5.41 11.33
C GLY A 68 -4.83 -4.00 11.39
N ILE A 69 -4.66 -3.22 10.31
CA ILE A 69 -5.25 -1.87 10.20
C ILE A 69 -6.78 -1.97 10.25
N LEU A 70 -7.39 -2.86 9.46
CA LEU A 70 -8.85 -3.01 9.41
C LEU A 70 -9.42 -3.43 10.78
N GLU A 71 -8.75 -4.33 11.50
CA GLU A 71 -9.15 -4.71 12.85
C GLU A 71 -9.09 -3.53 13.84
N ALA A 72 -8.07 -2.67 13.75
CA ALA A 72 -8.02 -1.45 14.58
C ALA A 72 -9.20 -0.51 14.27
N PHE A 73 -9.55 -0.34 12.99
CA PHE A 73 -10.75 0.41 12.58
C PHE A 73 -12.04 -0.23 13.12
N ARG A 74 -12.18 -1.57 13.06
CA ARG A 74 -13.33 -2.29 13.61
C ARG A 74 -13.50 -2.08 15.11
N ARG A 75 -12.39 -2.04 15.85
CA ARG A 75 -12.38 -1.74 17.29
C ARG A 75 -12.54 -0.25 17.62
N ARG A 76 -12.60 0.63 16.61
CA ARG A 76 -12.61 2.10 16.75
C ARG A 76 -11.41 2.64 17.54
N ASP A 77 -10.26 1.98 17.38
CA ASP A 77 -9.02 2.31 18.05
C ASP A 77 -8.16 3.19 17.12
N ALA A 78 -8.39 4.49 17.20
CA ALA A 78 -7.77 5.47 16.29
C ALA A 78 -6.25 5.51 16.41
N ASP A 79 -5.71 5.36 17.62
CA ASP A 79 -4.27 5.39 17.86
C ASP A 79 -3.59 4.16 17.27
N ALA A 80 -4.15 2.95 17.51
CA ALA A 80 -3.62 1.74 16.89
C ALA A 80 -3.74 1.77 15.37
N ALA A 81 -4.86 2.26 14.83
CA ALA A 81 -5.05 2.40 13.39
C ALA A 81 -3.99 3.32 12.77
N ALA A 82 -3.71 4.46 13.40
CA ALA A 82 -2.69 5.40 12.95
C ALA A 82 -1.27 4.79 13.02
N GLN A 83 -0.92 4.12 14.12
CA GLN A 83 0.38 3.48 14.30
C GLN A 83 0.62 2.36 13.29
N LEU A 84 -0.35 1.46 13.12
CA LEU A 84 -0.26 0.34 12.17
C LEU A 84 -0.18 0.84 10.73
N THR A 85 -0.97 1.86 10.38
CA THR A 85 -0.92 2.47 9.03
C THR A 85 0.45 3.09 8.77
N ARG A 86 1.00 3.84 9.75
CA ARG A 86 2.33 4.43 9.63
C ARG A 86 3.41 3.38 9.46
N ALA A 87 3.40 2.33 10.28
CA ALA A 87 4.36 1.24 10.20
C ALA A 87 4.33 0.56 8.82
N HIS A 88 3.12 0.23 8.35
CA HIS A 88 2.91 -0.40 7.06
C HIS A 88 3.45 0.43 5.88
N VAL A 89 3.13 1.73 5.83
CA VAL A 89 3.60 2.63 4.77
C VAL A 89 5.12 2.78 4.78
N LEU A 90 5.73 2.87 5.96
CA LEU A 90 7.19 2.99 6.08
C LEU A 90 7.92 1.71 5.68
N GLU A 91 7.40 0.54 6.06
CA GLU A 91 7.94 -0.75 5.64
C GLU A 91 7.86 -0.92 4.12
N ALA A 92 6.69 -0.64 3.52
CA ALA A 92 6.52 -0.67 2.07
C ALA A 92 7.47 0.30 1.36
N GLY A 93 7.65 1.51 1.90
CA GLY A 93 8.59 2.50 1.40
C GLY A 93 10.04 2.03 1.46
N ALA A 94 10.45 1.40 2.56
CA ALA A 94 11.80 0.83 2.70
C ALA A 94 12.05 -0.28 1.68
N SER A 95 11.09 -1.21 1.51
CA SER A 95 11.15 -2.26 0.50
C SER A 95 11.26 -1.69 -0.91
N LEU A 96 10.51 -0.63 -1.23
CA LEU A 96 10.58 0.04 -2.52
C LEU A 96 11.94 0.70 -2.77
N VAL A 97 12.51 1.37 -1.77
CA VAL A 97 13.85 1.98 -1.85
C VAL A 97 14.90 0.90 -2.10
N THR A 98 14.86 -0.20 -1.33
CA THR A 98 15.74 -1.35 -1.56
C THR A 98 15.60 -1.90 -2.98
N TYR A 99 14.36 -2.05 -3.47
CA TYR A 99 14.10 -2.49 -4.82
C TYR A 99 14.74 -1.58 -5.88
N ILE A 100 14.54 -0.27 -5.77
CA ILE A 100 15.11 0.73 -6.69
C ILE A 100 16.65 0.68 -6.69
N HIS A 101 17.26 0.53 -5.52
CA HIS A 101 18.72 0.44 -5.43
C HIS A 101 19.28 -0.84 -6.05
N THR A 102 18.63 -1.98 -5.82
CA THR A 102 19.05 -3.28 -6.37
C THR A 102 18.84 -3.37 -7.89
N ASN A 103 17.80 -2.71 -8.41
CA ASN A 103 17.41 -2.80 -9.83
C ASN A 103 17.70 -1.52 -10.62
N ARG A 104 18.55 -0.63 -10.07
CA ARG A 104 19.05 0.51 -10.85
C ARG A 104 19.83 -0.05 -12.03
N PRO A 105 19.49 0.27 -13.28
CA PRO A 105 20.33 -0.15 -14.40
C PRO A 105 21.72 0.43 -14.16
N SER A 106 22.72 -0.43 -14.10
CA SER A 106 24.13 -0.02 -14.18
C SER A 106 24.23 0.91 -15.39
N GLY A 107 24.52 2.19 -15.14
CA GLY A 107 24.52 3.20 -16.19
C GLY A 107 25.43 2.77 -17.34
N GLY A 108 24.87 2.81 -18.56
CA GLY A 108 25.63 2.89 -19.80
C GLY A 108 25.83 4.33 -20.19
#